data_AF-A0A4Y2QSG6-F1
#
_entry.id   AF-A0A4Y2QSG6-F1
#
_cell.length_a   1.000
_cell.length_b   1.000
_cell.length_c   1.000
_cell.angle_alpha   90.00
_cell.angle_beta   90.00
_cell.angle_gamma   90.00
#
_symmetry.space_group_name_H-M   'P 1'
#
loop_
_entity.id
_entity.type
_entity.pdbx_description
1 polymer ?
#
loop_
_entity_poly.entity_id
_entity_poly.type
_entity_poly.pdbx_seq_one_letter_code
_entity_poly.pdbx_strand_id
1 'polypeptide(L)'
;MINEAWESVPEHTLKRSWRKLAPYLENVDQSNDSDSVNVTELNGLLKQIPGCGNCEEDDVSSWLDCDADDEGFQLMSDDKIIPKYENPIALTITAKVMKMR
;
A
#
# COMPACT_ATOMS: atom_id res chain seq x y z
N MET A 1 -14.66 18.97 -7.72
CA MET A 1 -13.90 17.78 -8.16
C MET A 1 -13.32 17.09 -6.92
N ILE A 2 -13.28 15.76 -6.80
CA ILE A 2 -12.87 15.11 -5.52
C ILE A 2 -11.44 15.49 -5.10
N ASN A 3 -10.54 15.72 -6.07
CA ASN A 3 -9.18 16.20 -5.83
C ASN A 3 -9.14 17.60 -5.19
N GLU A 4 -10.02 18.51 -5.59
CA GLU A 4 -10.10 19.85 -5.00
C GLU A 4 -10.63 19.79 -3.56
N ALA A 5 -11.45 18.78 -3.24
CA ALA A 5 -11.95 18.60 -1.89
C ALA A 5 -10.83 18.15 -0.94
N TRP A 6 -9.87 17.33 -1.41
CA TRP A 6 -8.70 16.92 -0.61
C TRP A 6 -7.78 18.08 -0.25
N GLU A 7 -7.58 19.05 -1.16
CA GLU A 7 -6.79 20.27 -0.91
C GLU A 7 -7.39 21.16 0.19
N SER A 8 -8.69 21.06 0.42
CA SER A 8 -9.39 21.82 1.47
C SER A 8 -9.29 21.16 2.86
N VAL A 9 -8.84 19.91 2.93
CA VAL A 9 -8.76 19.17 4.20
C VAL A 9 -7.48 19.55 4.94
N PRO A 10 -7.57 20.06 6.18
CA PRO A 10 -6.39 20.34 6.98
C PRO A 10 -5.59 19.08 7.29
N GLU A 11 -4.27 19.14 7.16
CA GLU A 11 -3.34 18.02 7.38
C GLU A 11 -3.57 17.32 8.74
N HIS A 12 -3.82 18.09 9.80
CA HIS A 12 -4.03 17.55 11.13
C HIS A 12 -5.31 16.71 11.25
N THR A 13 -6.32 16.97 10.41
CA THR A 13 -7.55 16.17 10.33
C THR A 13 -7.25 14.78 9.80
N LEU A 14 -6.49 14.70 8.70
CA LEU A 14 -6.04 13.42 8.14
C LEU A 14 -5.19 12.66 9.16
N LYS A 15 -4.19 13.31 9.77
CA LYS A 15 -3.34 12.70 10.81
C LYS A 15 -4.12 12.20 12.01
N ARG A 16 -5.18 12.91 12.42
CA ARG A 16 -6.02 12.51 13.56
C ARG A 16 -6.94 11.35 13.20
N SER A 17 -7.50 11.36 12.00
CA SER A 17 -8.31 10.25 11.48
C SER A 17 -7.47 8.98 11.33
N TRP A 18 -6.25 9.10 10.82
CA TRP A 18 -5.34 7.96 10.68
C TRP A 18 -4.88 7.40 12.03
N ARG A 19 -4.56 8.25 13.01
CA ARG A 19 -4.24 7.82 14.38
C ARG A 19 -5.37 7.04 15.07
N LYS A 20 -6.63 7.33 14.74
CA LYS A 20 -7.77 6.57 15.27
C LYS A 20 -7.88 5.17 14.67
N LEU A 21 -7.47 5.01 13.42
CA LEU A 21 -7.48 3.73 12.72
C LEU A 21 -6.28 2.85 13.07
N ALA A 22 -5.16 3.48 13.48
CA ALA A 22 -3.91 2.80 13.72
C ALA A 22 -3.31 3.03 15.12
N PRO A 23 -4.02 2.76 16.23
CA PRO A 23 -3.43 2.85 17.57
C PRO A 23 -2.32 1.81 17.81
N TYR A 24 -2.18 0.79 16.96
CA TYR A 24 -1.25 -0.34 17.12
C TYR A 24 0.03 -0.24 16.26
N LEU A 25 0.13 0.75 15.35
CA LEU A 25 1.29 0.88 14.46
C LEU A 25 2.58 1.31 15.16
N GLU A 26 2.52 1.71 16.44
CA GLU A 26 3.72 2.08 17.20
C GLU A 26 4.65 0.89 17.49
N ASN A 27 4.19 -0.36 17.35
CA ASN A 27 4.98 -1.58 17.63
C ASN A 27 4.78 -2.70 16.61
N VAL A 28 4.42 -2.41 15.36
CA VAL A 28 4.44 -3.44 14.33
C VAL A 28 5.91 -3.67 13.98
N ASP A 29 6.49 -4.68 14.64
CA ASP A 29 7.72 -5.32 14.20
C ASP A 29 7.58 -5.53 12.69
N GLN A 30 8.55 -5.02 11.93
CA GLN A 30 8.59 -5.19 10.48
C GLN A 30 8.79 -6.68 10.20
N SER A 31 7.69 -7.42 10.25
CA SER A 31 7.66 -8.79 9.80
C SER A 31 8.03 -8.75 8.32
N ASN A 32 9.26 -9.18 8.04
CA ASN A 32 9.74 -9.43 6.68
C ASN A 32 9.08 -10.66 6.06
N ASP A 33 7.97 -11.17 6.62
CA ASP A 33 7.12 -12.04 5.84
C ASP A 33 6.50 -11.19 4.74
N SER A 34 7.09 -11.38 3.56
CA SER A 34 6.37 -11.33 2.31
C SER A 34 5.14 -12.23 2.44
N ASP A 35 4.10 -11.72 3.12
CA ASP A 35 2.76 -12.30 3.23
C ASP A 35 2.13 -12.20 1.85
N SER A 36 2.67 -12.98 0.91
CA SER A 36 1.98 -13.27 -0.34
C SER A 36 0.68 -13.94 0.07
N VAL A 37 -0.42 -13.28 -0.23
CA VAL A 37 -1.76 -13.84 -0.07
C VAL A 37 -1.79 -15.22 -0.70
N ASN A 38 -2.04 -16.25 0.11
CA ASN A 38 -2.22 -17.60 -0.39
C ASN A 38 -3.60 -17.73 -1.03
N VAL A 39 -3.64 -17.86 -2.36
CA VAL A 39 -4.88 -18.00 -3.16
C VAL A 39 -5.79 -19.11 -2.62
N THR A 40 -5.22 -20.24 -2.22
CA THR A 40 -5.97 -21.39 -1.71
C THR A 40 -6.63 -21.09 -0.36
N GLU A 41 -5.93 -20.36 0.52
CA GLU A 41 -6.47 -19.98 1.82
C GLU A 41 -7.62 -18.98 1.66
N LEU A 42 -7.43 -17.97 0.80
CA LEU A 42 -8.43 -16.94 0.53
C LEU A 42 -9.67 -17.54 -0.18
N ASN A 43 -9.48 -18.45 -1.14
CA ASN A 43 -10.59 -19.22 -1.72
C ASN A 43 -11.35 -20.02 -0.65
N GLY A 44 -10.64 -20.69 0.26
CA GLY A 44 -11.26 -21.42 1.38
C GLY A 44 -12.11 -20.54 2.29
N LEU A 45 -11.74 -19.27 2.49
CA LEU A 45 -12.55 -18.29 3.21
C LEU A 45 -13.76 -17.84 2.40
N LEU A 46 -13.60 -17.60 1.09
CA LEU A 46 -14.69 -17.20 0.20
C LEU A 46 -15.78 -18.27 0.13
N LYS A 47 -15.41 -19.57 0.10
CA LYS A 47 -16.39 -20.67 0.13
C LYS A 47 -17.26 -20.70 1.39
N GLN A 48 -16.85 -20.04 2.48
CA GLN A 48 -17.65 -19.93 3.71
C GLN A 48 -18.71 -18.81 3.65
N ILE A 49 -18.60 -17.88 2.68
CA ILE A 49 -19.53 -16.76 2.53
C ILE A 49 -20.73 -17.21 1.69
N PRO A 50 -21.97 -17.12 2.21
CA PRO A 50 -23.17 -17.44 1.44
C PRO A 50 -23.23 -16.63 0.13
N GLY A 51 -23.42 -17.33 -0.99
CA GLY A 51 -23.46 -16.71 -2.33
C GLY A 51 -22.11 -16.63 -3.04
N CYS A 52 -21.00 -17.00 -2.38
CA CYS A 52 -19.66 -16.99 -2.96
C CYS A 52 -19.13 -18.39 -3.32
N GLY A 53 -19.97 -19.42 -3.19
CA GLY A 53 -19.60 -20.82 -3.46
C GLY A 53 -19.16 -21.13 -4.89
N ASN A 54 -19.45 -20.25 -5.85
CA ASN A 54 -19.04 -20.39 -7.25
C ASN A 54 -17.67 -19.77 -7.57
N CYS A 55 -17.06 -19.03 -6.64
CA CYS A 55 -15.73 -18.45 -6.87
C CYS A 55 -14.69 -19.56 -6.79
N GLU A 56 -13.94 -19.78 -7.86
CA GLU A 56 -12.85 -20.74 -7.92
C GLU A 56 -11.49 -20.05 -7.71
N GLU A 57 -10.43 -20.83 -7.50
CA GLU A 57 -9.09 -20.29 -7.29
C GLU A 57 -8.62 -19.41 -8.47
N ASP A 58 -9.03 -19.77 -9.69
CA ASP A 58 -8.74 -18.98 -10.90
C ASP A 58 -9.39 -17.59 -10.84
N ASP A 59 -10.60 -17.47 -10.28
CA ASP A 59 -11.26 -16.17 -10.09
C ASP A 59 -10.48 -15.32 -9.07
N VAL A 60 -10.04 -15.95 -7.98
CA VAL A 60 -9.27 -15.30 -6.91
C VAL A 60 -7.91 -14.84 -7.44
N SER A 61 -7.22 -15.67 -8.22
CA SER A 61 -5.96 -15.28 -8.87
C SER A 61 -6.18 -14.11 -9.82
N SER A 62 -7.21 -14.19 -10.67
CA SER A 62 -7.53 -13.11 -11.59
C SER A 62 -7.80 -11.79 -10.87
N TRP A 63 -8.42 -11.81 -9.68
CA TRP A 63 -8.66 -10.59 -8.90
C TRP A 63 -7.39 -10.02 -8.26
N LEU A 64 -6.49 -10.88 -7.79
CA LEU A 64 -5.22 -10.44 -7.22
C LEU A 64 -4.28 -9.89 -8.30
N ASP A 65 -4.37 -10.44 -9.51
CA ASP A 65 -3.53 -10.06 -10.64
C ASP A 65 -4.15 -8.93 -11.50
N CYS A 66 -5.37 -8.47 -11.20
CA CYS A 66 -6.12 -7.51 -12.02
C CYS A 66 -5.31 -6.27 -12.42
N ASP A 67 -4.54 -5.72 -11.48
CA ASP A 67 -3.77 -4.49 -11.66
C ASP A 67 -2.25 -4.74 -11.57
N ALA A 68 -1.81 -6.01 -11.66
CA ALA A 68 -0.40 -6.36 -11.47
C ALA A 68 0.53 -5.72 -12.51
N ASP A 69 0.00 -5.53 -13.74
CA ASP A 69 0.70 -4.92 -14.86
C ASP A 69 0.52 -3.39 -14.94
N ASP A 70 -0.35 -2.80 -14.10
CA ASP A 70 -0.63 -1.38 -14.11
C ASP A 70 0.46 -0.58 -13.36
N GLU A 71 1.01 0.42 -14.05
CA GLU A 71 2.11 1.21 -13.51
C GLU A 71 1.66 1.99 -12.26
N GLY A 72 2.26 1.67 -11.12
CA GLY A 72 1.90 2.24 -9.82
C GLY A 72 1.08 1.32 -8.92
N PHE A 73 0.55 0.22 -9.46
CA PHE A 73 -0.16 -0.83 -8.71
C PHE A 73 0.66 -2.12 -8.57
N GLN A 74 1.74 -2.24 -9.34
CA GLN A 74 2.79 -3.25 -9.17
C GLN A 74 3.23 -3.42 -7.70
N LEU A 75 3.29 -4.68 -7.24
CA LEU A 75 3.87 -5.03 -5.95
C LEU A 75 5.37 -4.70 -5.95
N MET A 76 5.78 -3.75 -5.12
CA MET A 76 7.18 -3.35 -4.98
C MET A 76 7.64 -3.62 -3.55
N SER A 77 8.85 -4.15 -3.39
CA SER A 77 9.51 -4.18 -2.09
C SER A 77 9.86 -2.76 -1.65
N ASP A 78 10.02 -2.54 -0.34
CA ASP A 78 10.39 -1.25 0.23
C ASP A 78 11.61 -0.62 -0.48
N ASP A 79 12.63 -1.44 -0.78
CA ASP A 79 13.84 -1.04 -1.52
C ASP A 79 13.56 -0.51 -2.94
N LYS A 80 12.45 -0.90 -3.56
CA LYS A 80 12.03 -0.45 -4.89
C LYS A 80 11.05 0.73 -4.81
N ILE A 81 10.32 0.87 -3.71
CA ILE A 81 9.41 1.98 -3.46
C ILE A 81 10.19 3.26 -3.18
N ILE A 82 11.18 3.20 -2.29
CA ILE A 82 11.92 4.38 -1.83
C ILE A 82 12.54 5.17 -3.01
N PRO A 83 13.29 4.55 -3.96
CA PRO A 83 13.92 5.29 -5.05
C PRO A 83 12.92 5.83 -6.08
N LYS A 84 11.76 5.18 -6.26
CA LYS A 84 10.76 5.58 -7.26
C LYS A 84 10.06 6.90 -6.90
N TYR A 85 9.97 7.21 -5.61
CA TYR A 85 9.34 8.42 -5.09
C TYR A 85 10.33 9.40 -4.46
N GLU A 86 11.64 9.16 -4.59
CA GLU A 86 12.64 10.17 -4.29
C GLU A 86 12.48 11.35 -5.24
N ASN A 87 11.81 12.39 -4.74
CA ASN A 87 11.69 13.66 -5.42
C ASN A 87 13.10 14.18 -5.75
N PRO A 88 13.45 14.40 -7.04
CA PRO A 88 14.79 14.83 -7.43
C PRO A 88 15.21 16.16 -6.78
N ILE A 89 14.25 16.97 -6.32
CA ILE A 89 14.51 18.20 -5.57
C ILE A 89 15.00 17.90 -4.14
N ALA A 90 14.46 16.88 -3.47
CA ALA A 90 14.86 16.49 -2.11
C ALA A 90 16.29 15.93 -2.08
N LEU A 91 16.65 15.08 -3.05
CA LEU A 91 18.01 14.57 -3.25
C LEU A 91 19.02 15.68 -3.56
N THR A 92 18.61 16.68 -4.36
CA THR A 92 19.47 17.83 -4.68
C THR A 92 19.73 18.70 -3.45
N ILE A 93 18.74 18.86 -2.56
CA ILE A 93 18.89 19.63 -1.32
C ILE A 93 19.82 18.90 -0.33
N THR A 94 19.63 17.60 -0.09
CA THR A 94 20.49 16.82 0.82
C THR A 94 21.94 16.76 0.33
N ALA A 95 22.16 16.53 -0.97
CA ALA A 95 23.51 16.53 -1.55
C ALA A 95 24.21 17.90 -1.41
N LYS A 96 23.46 19.01 -1.56
CA LYS A 96 24.00 20.37 -1.41
C LYS A 96 24.32 20.71 0.05
N VAL A 97 23.50 20.23 0.99
CA VAL A 97 23.72 20.39 2.44
C VAL A 97 24.93 19.57 2.92
N MET A 98 25.10 18.33 2.45
CA MET A 98 26.27 17.51 2.81
C MET A 98 27.59 18.05 2.25
N LYS A 99 27.56 18.73 1.09
CA LYS A 99 28.76 19.30 0.45
C LYS A 99 29.17 20.67 1.03
N MET A 100 28.33 21.29 1.85
CA MET A 100 28.62 22.55 2.55
C MET A 100 29.16 22.34 3.98
N ARG A 101 29.40 21.09 4.38
CA ARG A 101 30.05 20.74 5.64
C ARG A 101 31.50 20.35 5.40
#